data_AF-A0A835G7J2-F1
#
_entry.id   AF-A0A835G7J2-F1
#
_cell.length_a   1.000
_cell.length_b   1.000
_cell.length_c   1.000
_cell.angle_alpha   90.00
_cell.angle_beta   90.00
_cell.angle_gamma   90.00
#
_symmetry.space_group_name_H-M   'P 1'
#
loop_
_entity.id
_entity.type
_entity.pdbx_description
1 polymer ?
#
loop_
_entity_poly.entity_id
_entity_poly.type
_entity_poly.pdbx_seq_one_letter_code
_entity_poly.pdbx_strand_id
1 'polypeptide(L)'
;MAECLNTEDATTFNDYFIKTWLDDNSDYANTYNCYKEHHRTNSSVEAWNARIAKKLKKKPNILQFLVAIKRDMNEFWRRVVMDGPISRKKIETIRMNTMIADTVREFESREISIGHCIEKLK
;
A
#
# COMPACT_ATOMS: atom_id res chain seq x y z
N MET A 1 16.43 14.83 -26.17
CA MET A 1 15.31 14.79 -27.13
C MET A 1 14.41 13.66 -26.71
N ALA A 2 13.12 13.91 -26.48
CA ALA A 2 12.20 12.86 -26.09
C ALA A 2 11.90 12.02 -27.35
N GLU A 3 12.33 10.76 -27.36
CA GLU A 3 11.87 9.78 -28.34
C GLU A 3 10.36 9.72 -28.24
N CYS A 4 9.67 10.23 -29.27
CA CYS A 4 8.24 10.01 -29.40
C CYS A 4 8.06 8.51 -29.61
N LEU A 5 7.41 7.84 -28.65
CA LEU A 5 7.01 6.44 -28.78
C LEU A 5 6.36 6.24 -30.15
N ASN A 6 6.81 5.23 -30.89
CA ASN A 6 6.18 4.85 -32.15
C ASN A 6 4.68 4.65 -31.89
N THR A 7 3.85 5.12 -32.82
CA THR A 7 2.38 5.14 -32.67
C THR A 7 1.81 3.76 -32.36
N GLU A 8 2.45 2.71 -32.87
CA GLU A 8 2.09 1.31 -32.66
C GLU A 8 2.43 0.83 -31.24
N ASP A 9 3.58 1.22 -30.68
CA ASP A 9 3.97 0.92 -29.30
C ASP A 9 3.05 1.64 -28.30
N ALA A 10 2.72 2.90 -28.60
CA ALA A 10 1.80 3.69 -27.80
C ALA A 10 0.38 3.09 -27.83
N THR A 11 -0.07 2.60 -28.99
CA THR A 11 -1.39 1.96 -29.15
C THR A 11 -1.43 0.63 -28.41
N THR A 12 -0.40 -0.20 -28.57
CA THR A 12 -0.28 -1.50 -27.88
C THR A 12 -0.27 -1.33 -26.36
N PHE A 13 0.47 -0.33 -25.86
CA PHE A 13 0.45 -0.01 -24.44
C PHE A 13 -0.93 0.46 -23.98
N ASN A 14 -1.62 1.30 -24.75
CA ASN A 14 -2.96 1.78 -24.42
C ASN A 14 -3.96 0.61 -24.37
N ASP A 15 -3.94 -0.28 -25.35
CA ASP A 15 -4.85 -1.44 -25.41
C ASP A 15 -4.61 -2.38 -24.23
N TYR A 16 -3.33 -2.66 -23.91
CA TYR A 16 -2.97 -3.42 -22.73
C TYR A 16 -3.44 -2.73 -21.44
N PHE A 17 -3.23 -1.41 -21.33
CA PHE A 17 -3.57 -0.64 -20.15
C PHE A 17 -5.09 -0.63 -19.93
N ILE A 18 -5.87 -0.39 -20.97
CA ILE A 18 -7.33 -0.42 -20.92
C ILE A 18 -7.81 -1.82 -20.52
N LYS A 19 -7.39 -2.86 -21.24
CA LYS A 19 -7.85 -4.23 -21.00
C LYS A 19 -7.48 -4.76 -19.62
N THR A 20 -6.31 -4.38 -19.10
CA THR A 20 -5.79 -4.96 -17.85
C THR A 20 -6.23 -4.16 -16.62
N TRP A 21 -6.37 -2.84 -16.74
CA TRP A 21 -6.56 -1.94 -15.59
C TRP A 21 -7.87 -1.17 -15.60
N LEU A 22 -8.53 -1.02 -16.75
CA LEU A 22 -9.73 -0.19 -16.92
C LEU A 22 -10.93 -0.95 -17.46
N ASP A 23 -10.80 -2.22 -17.82
CA ASP A 23 -11.92 -3.06 -18.23
C ASP A 23 -12.90 -3.23 -17.05
N ASP A 24 -14.20 -3.14 -17.33
CA ASP A 24 -15.28 -3.03 -16.32
C ASP A 24 -15.34 -4.23 -15.37
N ASN A 25 -14.76 -5.37 -15.77
CA ASN A 25 -14.65 -6.59 -14.97
C ASN A 25 -13.39 -6.68 -14.11
N SER A 26 -12.50 -5.68 -14.16
CA SER A 26 -11.34 -5.62 -13.28
C SER A 26 -11.74 -5.09 -11.90
N ASP A 27 -11.15 -5.61 -10.82
CA ASP A 27 -11.32 -5.09 -9.45
C ASP A 27 -10.98 -3.58 -9.36
N TYR A 28 -10.23 -3.08 -10.35
CA TYR A 28 -9.78 -1.70 -10.50
C TYR A 28 -10.83 -0.76 -11.09
N ALA A 29 -11.72 -1.23 -11.97
CA ALA A 29 -12.73 -0.38 -12.62
C ALA A 29 -13.67 0.30 -11.62
N ASN A 30 -14.03 -0.40 -10.53
CA ASN A 30 -14.84 0.14 -9.44
C ASN A 30 -14.05 1.03 -8.44
N THR A 31 -12.72 1.10 -8.61
CA THR A 31 -11.80 1.72 -7.64
C THR A 31 -11.24 3.04 -8.16
N TYR A 32 -11.22 3.30 -9.46
CA TYR A 32 -10.71 4.53 -10.04
C TYR A 32 -11.80 5.59 -10.27
N ASN A 33 -11.47 6.84 -9.97
CA ASN A 33 -12.34 7.99 -10.23
C ASN A 33 -11.86 8.64 -11.56
N CYS A 34 -12.63 8.46 -12.62
CA CYS A 34 -12.42 9.15 -13.90
C CYS A 34 -12.77 10.64 -13.73
N TYR A 35 -12.03 11.53 -14.41
CA TYR A 35 -12.26 12.98 -14.32
C TYR A 35 -13.72 13.32 -14.65
N LYS A 36 -14.44 13.86 -13.65
CA LYS A 36 -15.88 14.22 -13.65
C LYS A 36 -16.89 13.07 -13.44
N GLU A 37 -16.44 11.88 -13.07
CA GLU A 37 -17.33 10.80 -12.64
C GLU A 37 -17.22 10.59 -11.11
N HIS A 38 -18.34 10.64 -10.41
CA HIS A 38 -18.38 10.43 -8.96
C HIS A 38 -18.51 8.94 -8.62
N HIS A 39 -17.47 8.18 -8.90
CA HIS A 39 -17.30 6.85 -8.31
C HIS A 39 -16.92 6.99 -6.84
N ARG A 40 -17.55 6.21 -5.97
CA ARG A 40 -17.29 6.23 -4.52
C ARG A 40 -15.84 5.80 -4.29
N THR A 41 -14.95 6.76 -4.04
CA THR A 41 -13.55 6.47 -3.71
C THR A 41 -13.51 5.73 -2.37
N ASN A 42 -12.76 4.63 -2.32
CA ASN A 42 -12.45 4.00 -1.04
C ASN A 42 -11.29 4.75 -0.35
N SER A 43 -11.13 4.54 0.96
CA SER A 43 -10.11 5.20 1.77
C SER A 43 -8.69 5.00 1.24
N SER A 44 -8.42 3.87 0.57
CA SER A 44 -7.13 3.56 -0.05
C SER A 44 -6.82 4.46 -1.24
N VAL A 45 -7.82 4.73 -2.09
CA VAL A 45 -7.70 5.61 -3.27
C VAL A 45 -7.54 7.07 -2.84
N GLU A 46 -8.29 7.52 -1.83
CA GLU A 46 -8.15 8.87 -1.28
C GLU A 46 -6.76 9.09 -0.67
N ALA A 47 -6.28 8.11 0.10
CA ALA A 47 -4.94 8.15 0.68
C ALA A 47 -3.84 8.17 -0.40
N TRP A 48 -4.03 7.40 -1.48
CA TRP A 48 -3.13 7.41 -2.62
C TRP A 48 -3.13 8.76 -3.36
N ASN A 49 -4.31 9.28 -3.67
CA ASN A 49 -4.48 10.60 -4.31
C ASN A 49 -3.84 11.71 -3.47
N ALA A 50 -4.05 11.72 -2.16
CA ALA A 50 -3.44 12.70 -1.25
C ALA A 50 -1.91 12.58 -1.23
N ARG A 51 -1.36 11.35 -1.29
CA ARG A 51 0.09 11.13 -1.35
C ARG A 51 0.70 11.61 -2.67
N ILE A 52 0.05 11.30 -3.79
CA ILE A 52 0.48 11.70 -5.13
C ILE A 52 0.38 13.22 -5.31
N ALA A 53 -0.68 13.85 -4.81
CA ALA A 53 -0.86 15.31 -4.84
C ALA A 53 0.27 16.07 -4.11
N LYS A 54 0.86 15.48 -3.06
CA LYS A 54 2.04 16.06 -2.37
C LYS A 54 3.33 15.94 -3.19
N LYS A 55 3.42 14.94 -4.06
CA LYS A 55 4.61 14.65 -4.88
C LYS A 55 4.57 15.36 -6.23
N LEU A 56 3.39 15.66 -6.75
CA LEU A 56 3.19 16.32 -8.03
C LEU A 56 3.04 17.84 -7.86
N LYS A 57 3.61 18.59 -8.80
CA LYS A 57 3.30 20.02 -8.95
C LYS A 57 1.87 20.20 -9.46
N LYS A 58 1.25 21.35 -9.16
CA LYS A 58 -0.05 21.71 -9.72
C LYS A 58 0.08 21.79 -11.26
N LYS A 59 -0.67 20.94 -11.98
CA LYS A 59 -0.61 20.75 -13.44
C LYS A 59 0.75 20.23 -13.95
N PRO A 60 1.12 18.97 -13.62
CA PRO A 60 2.35 18.38 -14.14
C PRO A 60 2.21 18.09 -15.64
N ASN A 61 3.32 18.18 -16.38
CA ASN A 61 3.36 17.55 -17.71
C ASN A 61 3.48 16.02 -17.59
N ILE A 62 3.24 15.30 -18.69
CA ILE A 62 3.20 13.83 -18.66
C ILE A 62 4.51 13.20 -18.16
N LEU A 63 5.66 13.78 -18.50
CA LEU A 63 6.96 13.28 -18.04
C LEU A 63 7.11 13.46 -16.52
N GLN A 64 6.72 14.63 -15.99
CA GLN A 64 6.73 14.90 -14.54
C GLN A 64 5.78 13.96 -13.79
N PHE A 65 4.63 13.65 -14.39
CA PHE A 65 3.68 12.68 -13.85
C PHE A 65 4.29 11.28 -13.76
N LEU A 66 4.83 10.77 -14.87
CA LEU A 66 5.45 9.46 -14.95
C LEU A 66 6.63 9.30 -13.98
N VAL A 67 7.49 10.32 -13.87
CA VAL A 67 8.62 10.33 -12.93
C VAL A 67 8.14 10.25 -11.48
N ALA A 68 7.09 11.00 -11.13
CA ALA A 68 6.55 10.99 -9.77
C ALA A 68 5.90 9.65 -9.41
N ILE A 69 5.16 9.03 -10.34
CA ILE A 69 4.58 7.70 -10.14
C ILE A 69 5.68 6.64 -10.01
N LYS A 70 6.69 6.65 -10.88
CA LYS A 70 7.84 5.74 -10.78
C LYS A 70 8.54 5.85 -9.43
N ARG A 71 8.68 7.08 -8.89
CA ARG A 71 9.22 7.31 -7.56
C ARG A 71 8.31 6.80 -6.44
N ASP A 72 6.99 6.98 -6.54
CA ASP A 72 6.03 6.43 -5.56
C ASP A 72 6.06 4.90 -5.53
N MET A 73 6.10 4.26 -6.70
CA MET A 73 6.22 2.81 -6.80
C MET A 73 7.53 2.30 -6.20
N ASN A 74 8.66 2.94 -6.50
CA ASN A 74 9.95 2.54 -5.92
C ASN A 74 9.97 2.70 -4.40
N GLU A 75 9.32 3.74 -3.86
CA GLU A 75 9.19 3.94 -2.42
C GLU A 75 8.25 2.90 -1.79
N PHE A 76 7.14 2.58 -2.45
CA PHE A 76 6.24 1.50 -2.04
C PHE A 76 6.96 0.16 -2.00
N TRP A 77 7.65 -0.21 -3.08
CA TRP A 77 8.44 -1.44 -3.16
C TRP A 77 9.54 -1.48 -2.10
N ARG A 78 10.24 -0.36 -1.88
CA ARG A 78 11.23 -0.27 -0.81
C ARG A 78 10.59 -0.52 0.56
N ARG A 79 9.41 0.05 0.86
CA ARG A 79 8.69 -0.20 2.11
C ARG A 79 8.16 -1.64 2.24
N VAL A 80 7.71 -2.24 1.14
CA VAL A 80 7.18 -3.61 1.14
C VAL A 80 8.31 -4.64 1.28
N VAL A 81 9.43 -4.41 0.58
CA VAL A 81 10.54 -5.38 0.47
C VAL A 81 11.61 -5.18 1.55
N MET A 82 11.99 -3.94 1.88
CA MET A 82 13.06 -3.68 2.85
C MET A 82 12.54 -3.53 4.28
N ASP A 83 11.37 -2.95 4.46
CA ASP A 83 10.87 -2.56 5.77
C ASP A 83 9.80 -3.54 6.33
N GLY A 84 9.27 -4.43 5.48
CA GLY A 84 8.06 -5.19 5.77
C GLY A 84 6.86 -4.27 6.08
N PRO A 85 5.65 -4.80 6.35
CA PRO A 85 4.50 -3.95 6.65
C PRO A 85 4.71 -3.24 8.00
N ILE A 86 5.25 -2.02 7.97
CA ILE A 86 5.38 -1.15 9.15
C ILE A 86 4.03 -0.49 9.40
N SER A 87 3.21 -1.12 10.22
CA SER A 87 2.18 -0.40 10.97
C SER A 87 2.76 -0.07 12.35
N ARG A 88 2.39 1.09 12.94
CA ARG A 88 2.64 1.35 14.38
C ARG A 88 2.09 0.24 15.28
N LYS A 89 1.02 -0.43 14.82
CA LYS A 89 0.50 -1.68 15.36
C LYS A 89 1.62 -2.71 15.57
N LYS A 90 2.63 -2.81 14.69
CA LYS A 90 3.71 -3.79 14.79
C LYS A 90 4.60 -3.62 16.02
N ILE A 91 4.88 -2.42 16.52
CA ILE A 91 5.72 -2.27 17.74
C ILE A 91 4.95 -2.77 18.96
N GLU A 92 3.68 -2.38 19.07
CA GLU A 92 2.81 -2.79 20.18
C GLU A 92 2.44 -4.27 20.08
N THR A 93 2.18 -4.79 18.88
CA THR A 93 1.98 -6.22 18.62
C THR A 93 3.25 -7.03 18.85
N ILE A 94 4.44 -6.55 18.46
CA ILE A 94 5.70 -7.23 18.78
C ILE A 94 5.88 -7.27 20.30
N ARG A 95 5.69 -6.15 21.00
CA ARG A 95 5.78 -6.08 22.46
C ARG A 95 4.80 -7.04 23.14
N MET A 96 3.57 -7.08 22.67
CA MET A 96 2.50 -7.94 23.20
C MET A 96 2.78 -9.42 22.90
N ASN A 97 3.27 -9.75 21.70
CA ASN A 97 3.67 -11.12 21.34
C ASN A 97 4.87 -11.60 22.17
N THR A 98 5.86 -10.73 22.42
CA THR A 98 6.99 -11.03 23.30
C THR A 98 6.52 -11.26 24.73
N MET A 99 5.65 -10.39 25.26
CA MET A 99 5.06 -10.55 26.60
C MET A 99 4.27 -11.86 26.74
N ILE A 100 3.47 -12.22 25.73
CA ILE A 100 2.73 -13.49 25.70
C ILE A 100 3.70 -14.68 25.71
N ALA A 101 4.72 -14.65 24.84
CA ALA A 101 5.69 -15.74 24.73
C ALA A 101 6.51 -15.94 26.01
N ASP A 102 6.86 -14.87 26.71
CA ASP A 102 7.57 -14.94 28.00
C ASP A 102 6.65 -15.48 29.11
N THR A 103 5.42 -14.98 29.20
CA THR A 103 4.45 -15.42 30.22
C THR A 103 4.05 -16.89 30.04
N VAL A 104 3.87 -17.35 28.78
CA VAL A 104 3.59 -18.75 28.49
C VAL A 104 4.78 -19.64 28.85
N ARG A 105 6.02 -19.19 28.60
CA ARG A 105 7.23 -19.91 28.99
C ARG A 105 7.35 -20.07 30.51
N GLU A 106 7.07 -19.01 31.26
CA GLU A 106 7.02 -19.05 32.74
C GLU A 106 5.94 -20.01 33.27
N PHE A 107 4.81 -20.11 32.57
CA PHE A 107 3.75 -21.06 32.92
C PHE A 107 4.17 -22.51 32.60
N GLU A 108 4.75 -22.75 31.44
CA GLU A 108 5.25 -24.06 31.01
C GLU A 108 6.40 -24.57 31.90
N SER A 109 7.26 -23.66 32.38
CA SER A 109 8.31 -23.97 33.36
C SER A 109 7.78 -24.19 34.79
N ARG A 110 6.46 -24.06 35.01
CA ARG A 110 5.76 -24.13 36.30
C ARG A 110 6.20 -23.06 37.31
N GLU A 111 6.80 -21.97 36.84
CA GLU A 111 7.20 -20.83 37.68
C GLU A 111 6.00 -19.96 38.08
N ILE A 112 4.94 -19.94 37.26
CA ILE A 112 3.68 -19.24 37.55
C ILE A 112 2.47 -20.16 37.41
N SER A 113 1.41 -19.85 38.14
CA SER A 113 0.12 -20.55 38.01
C SER A 113 -0.70 -20.00 36.82
N ILE A 114 -1.69 -20.76 36.36
CA ILE A 114 -2.62 -20.35 35.29
C ILE A 114 -3.33 -19.02 35.65
N GLY A 115 -3.64 -18.79 36.93
CA GLY A 115 -4.25 -17.55 37.41
C GLY A 115 -3.34 -16.33 37.22
N HIS A 116 -2.06 -16.46 37.58
CA HIS A 116 -1.05 -15.42 37.36
C HIS A 116 -0.77 -15.16 35.86
N CYS A 117 -0.85 -16.20 35.02
CA CYS A 117 -0.73 -16.06 33.58
C CYS A 117 -1.84 -15.16 33.02
N ILE A 118 -3.09 -15.36 33.45
CA ILE A 118 -4.24 -14.55 33.02
C ILE A 118 -4.13 -13.10 33.52
N GLU A 119 -3.61 -12.88 34.73
CA GLU A 119 -3.39 -11.53 35.27
C GLU A 119 -2.32 -10.74 34.50
N LYS A 120 -1.23 -11.39 34.07
CA LYS A 120 -0.18 -10.77 33.26
C LYS A 120 -0.60 -10.45 31.82
N LEU A 121 -1.65 -11.10 31.32
CA LEU A 121 -2.14 -10.97 29.94
C LEU A 121 -3.36 -10.04 29.78
N LYS A 122 -3.87 -9.49 30.90
CA LYS A 122 -4.92 -8.45 30.91
C LYS A 122 -4.36 -7.07 30.63
#